data_AF-A0A1Z4JHW4-F1
#
_entry.id   AF-A0A1Z4JHW4-F1
#
_cell.length_a   1.000
_cell.length_b   1.000
_cell.length_c   1.000
_cell.angle_alpha   90.00
_cell.angle_beta   90.00
_cell.angle_gamma   90.00
#
_symmetry.space_group_name_H-M   'P 1'
#
loop_
_entity.id
_entity.type
_entity.pdbx_description
1 polymer ?
#
loop_
_entity_poly.entity_id
_entity_poly.type
_entity_poly.pdbx_seq_one_letter_code
_entity_poly.pdbx_strand_id
1 'polypeptide(L)' 'MQKKTDKGTVGCVVPLHRELKVGTLSGILNQAQVTTDEFIENL' A
#
# COMPACT_ATOMS: atom_id res chain seq x y z
N MET A 1 -8.27 4.67 -6.08
CA MET A 1 -8.93 3.65 -5.21
C MET A 1 -8.59 4.05 -3.79
N GLN A 2 -9.57 4.29 -2.92
CA GLN A 2 -9.32 4.86 -1.59
C GLN A 2 -9.69 3.83 -0.52
N LYS A 3 -8.78 3.52 0.41
CA LYS A 3 -9.05 2.65 1.57
C LYS A 3 -9.63 3.56 2.66
N LYS A 4 -10.89 3.36 3.03
CA LYS A 4 -11.50 4.05 4.17
C LYS A 4 -11.07 3.32 5.44
N THR A 5 -10.34 3.99 6.32
CA THR A 5 -10.04 3.50 7.67
C THR A 5 -10.81 4.34 8.68
N ASP A 6 -10.97 3.85 9.91
CA ASP A 6 -11.67 4.57 11.00
C ASP A 6 -11.06 5.97 11.31
N LYS A 7 -9.86 6.27 10.80
CA LYS A 7 -9.17 7.56 10.93
C LYS A 7 -9.28 8.48 9.71
N GLY A 8 -9.96 8.05 8.64
CA GLY A 8 -10.17 8.85 7.44
C GLY A 8 -9.94 8.07 6.13
N THR A 9 -10.08 8.77 5.01
CA THR A 9 -9.87 8.19 3.69
C THR A 9 -8.37 8.17 3.36
N VAL A 10 -7.75 6.99 3.34
CA VAL A 10 -6.36 6.80 2.93
C VAL A 10 -6.32 6.58 1.41
N GLY A 11 -5.88 7.61 0.69
CA GLY A 11 -5.59 7.53 -0.74
C GLY A 11 -4.19 6.97 -0.97
N CYS A 12 -4.08 5.80 -1.60
CA CYS A 12 -2.81 5.23 -2.04
C CYS A 12 -2.74 5.27 -3.56
N VAL A 13 -1.62 5.74 -4.10
CA VAL A 13 -1.37 5.80 -5.55
C VAL A 13 -0.45 4.64 -5.90
N VAL A 14 -0.99 3.66 -6.62
CA VAL A 14 -0.24 2.48 -7.07
C VAL A 14 0.06 2.61 -8.55
N PRO A 15 1.34 2.64 -8.95
CA PRO A 15 1.72 2.58 -10.35
C PRO A 15 1.25 1.27 -10.99
N LEU A 16 0.65 1.35 -12.18
CA LEU A 16 0.19 0.17 -12.92
C LEU A 16 1.32 -0.34 -13.83
N HIS A 17 2.35 -0.94 -13.24
CA HIS A 17 3.42 -1.62 -13.96
C HIS A 17 3.65 -3.02 -13.40
N ARG A 18 4.16 -3.94 -14.24
CA ARG A 18 4.34 -5.35 -13.89
C ARG A 18 5.35 -5.56 -12.76
N GLU A 19 6.37 -4.72 -12.67
CA GLU A 19 7.43 -4.83 -11.69
C GLU A 19 7.60 -3.51 -10.94
N LEU A 20 7.39 -3.57 -9.62
CA LEU A 20 7.60 -2.45 -8.71
C LEU A 20 8.99 -2.54 -8.11
N LYS A 21 9.70 -1.41 -8.03
CA LYS A 21 10.91 -1.34 -7.23
C LYS A 21 10.56 -1.50 -5.75
N VAL A 22 11.43 -2.14 -4.98
CA VAL A 22 11.23 -2.35 -3.52
C VAL A 22 10.97 -1.03 -2.78
N GLY A 23 11.68 0.05 -3.14
CA GLY A 23 11.44 1.37 -2.56
C GLY A 23 10.06 1.94 -2.85
N THR A 24 9.50 1.65 -4.04
CA THR A 24 8.15 2.07 -4.42
C THR A 24 7.10 1.24 -3.68
N LEU A 25 7.30 -0.07 -3.57
CA LEU A 25 6.43 -0.95 -2.77
C LEU A 25 6.40 -0.52 -1.30
N SER A 26 7.57 -0.22 -0.72
CA SER A 26 7.66 0.29 0.65
C SER A 26 6.92 1.62 0.83
N GLY A 27 7.03 2.53 -0.14
CA GLY A 27 6.26 3.78 -0.15
C GLY A 27 4.75 3.55 -0.17
N ILE A 28 4.28 2.62 -1.01
CA ILE A 28 2.87 2.23 -1.14
C ILE A 28 2.32 1.67 0.17
N LEU A 29 3.06 0.73 0.79
CA LEU A 29 2.67 0.12 2.07
C LEU A 29 2.57 1.17 3.19
N ASN A 30 3.56 2.08 3.27
CA ASN A 30 3.54 3.18 4.22
C ASN A 30 2.35 4.13 3.99
N GLN A 31 2.07 4.50 2.73
CA GLN A 31 0.91 5.33 2.39
C GLN A 31 -0.41 4.65 2.72
N ALA A 32 -0.50 3.33 2.52
CA ALA A 32 -1.66 2.52 2.85
C ALA A 32 -1.80 2.22 4.35
N GLN A 33 -0.83 2.61 5.18
CA GLN A 33 -0.71 2.25 6.60
C GLN A 33 -0.76 0.73 6.83
N VAL A 34 -0.14 -0.04 5.94
CA VAL A 34 -0.06 -1.51 6.00
C VAL A 34 1.38 -1.90 6.30
N THR A 35 1.57 -2.83 7.23
CA THR A 35 2.89 -3.39 7.54
C THR A 35 3.28 -4.43 6.48
N THR A 36 4.59 -4.68 6.32
CA THR A 36 5.05 -5.72 5.39
C THR A 36 4.53 -7.10 5.76
N ASP A 37 4.38 -7.37 7.06
CA ASP A 37 3.86 -8.65 7.58
C ASP A 37 2.39 -8.85 7.18
N GLU A 38 1.54 -7.86 7.47
CA GLU A 38 0.10 -7.89 7.10
C GLU A 38 -0.09 -8.02 5.59
N PHE A 39 0.79 -7.42 4.79
CA PHE A 39 0.79 -7.56 3.34
C PHE A 39 1.15 -8.99 2.89
N ILE A 40 2.16 -9.62 3.50
CA ILE A 40 2.59 -10.99 3.16
C ILE A 40 1.57 -12.03 3.62
N GLU A 41 0.91 -11.83 4.75
CA GLU A 41 -0.14 -12.74 5.23
C GLU A 41 -1.38 -12.79 4.30
N ASN A 42 -1.58 -11.76 3.47
CA ASN A 42 -2.73 -11.63 2.57
C ASN A 42 -2.36 -11.82 1.07
N LEU A 43 -1.20 -12.41 0.79
CA LEU A 43 -0.67 -12.67 -0.56
C LEU A 43 -1.23 -13.97 -1.16
#